data_AF-A0A090MCQ4-F1
#
_entry.id   AF-A0A090MCQ4-F1
#
_cell.length_a   1.000
_cell.length_b   1.000
_cell.length_c   1.000
_cell.angle_alpha   90.00
_cell.angle_beta   90.00
_cell.angle_gamma   90.00
#
_symmetry.space_group_name_H-M   'P 1'
#
loop_
_entity.id
_entity.type
_entity.pdbx_description
1 polymer ?
#
loop_
_entity_poly.entity_id
_entity_poly.type
_entity_poly.pdbx_seq_one_letter_code
_entity_poly.pdbx_strand_id
1 'polypeptide(L)'
;MIAINDRIGSARFMTKVNANHLDAFQAPDSGLLGTFVNVQPVFFYPPSRPLGHHHFDLQPINGRRPGRSTAPGALPQVDVLYAYQELSVGMFQAAIDLGAQGIVLAGLGAGFWTSKGTEEIRRIVRETDIPVIVSRRPEGGFVGPCEAGIGGGFLNPQKARIQLQLALEAKMDNDAIRALFEHSGVH
;
A
#
# COMPACT_ATOMS: atom_id res chain seq x y z
N MET A 1 -0.78 -10.33 12.42
CA MET A 1 -1.43 -11.56 11.92
C MET A 1 -2.94 -11.34 11.92
N ILE A 2 -3.68 -12.02 11.04
CA ILE A 2 -5.15 -12.02 11.03
C ILE A 2 -5.62 -13.47 11.21
N ALA A 3 -6.52 -13.71 12.16
CA ALA A 3 -7.11 -15.01 12.43
C ALA A 3 -8.63 -14.90 12.31
N ILE A 4 -9.21 -15.55 11.28
CA ILE A 4 -10.65 -15.50 11.01
C ILE A 4 -11.06 -16.69 10.14
N ASN A 5 -12.25 -17.25 10.38
CA ASN A 5 -12.79 -18.38 9.62
C ASN A 5 -11.81 -19.58 9.57
N ASP A 6 -11.27 -19.95 10.73
CA ASP A 6 -10.23 -20.97 10.94
C ASP A 6 -8.92 -20.77 10.15
N ARG A 7 -8.74 -19.63 9.49
CA ARG A 7 -7.52 -19.32 8.73
C ARG A 7 -6.62 -18.37 9.50
N ILE A 8 -5.33 -18.62 9.41
CA ILE A 8 -4.29 -17.74 9.97
C ILE A 8 -3.51 -17.14 8.81
N GLY A 9 -3.58 -15.83 8.62
CA GLY A 9 -2.92 -15.12 7.52
C GLY A 9 -2.01 -13.98 7.96
N SER A 10 -1.06 -13.65 7.09
CA SER A 10 -0.20 -12.47 7.26
C SER A 10 -1.04 -11.19 7.11
N ALA A 11 -0.93 -10.27 8.07
CA ALA A 11 -1.61 -8.97 7.98
C ALA A 11 -1.15 -8.16 6.76
N ARG A 12 0.10 -8.39 6.30
CA ARG A 12 0.63 -7.73 5.09
C ARG A 12 -0.08 -8.18 3.82
N PHE A 13 -0.43 -9.46 3.68
CA PHE A 13 -0.96 -10.00 2.43
C PHE A 13 -2.47 -10.29 2.46
N MET A 14 -3.04 -10.61 3.62
CA MET A 14 -4.45 -10.94 3.74
C MET A 14 -5.35 -9.72 3.55
N THR A 15 -6.38 -9.82 2.71
CA THR A 15 -7.34 -8.76 2.37
C THR A 15 -8.75 -9.34 2.29
N LYS A 16 -9.76 -8.48 2.42
CA LYS A 16 -11.17 -8.88 2.26
C LYS A 16 -11.51 -8.83 0.77
N VAL A 17 -11.70 -9.98 0.13
CA VAL A 17 -11.95 -10.12 -1.32
C VAL A 17 -13.43 -10.25 -1.69
N ASN A 18 -14.30 -10.47 -0.69
CA ASN A 18 -15.74 -10.59 -0.90
C ASN A 18 -16.49 -9.75 0.14
N ALA A 19 -17.56 -9.06 -0.27
CA ALA A 19 -18.30 -8.19 0.64
C ALA A 19 -19.01 -8.96 1.77
N ASN A 20 -19.52 -10.17 1.47
CA ASN A 20 -20.56 -10.84 2.26
C ASN A 20 -20.19 -12.25 2.73
N HIS A 21 -19.27 -12.94 2.08
CA HIS A 21 -18.95 -14.32 2.44
C HIS A 21 -18.16 -14.42 3.76
N LEU A 22 -18.38 -15.48 4.53
CA LEU A 22 -17.63 -15.76 5.75
C LEU A 22 -16.14 -16.03 5.48
N ASP A 23 -15.82 -16.58 4.31
CA ASP A 23 -14.45 -16.87 3.86
C ASP A 23 -13.83 -15.71 3.06
N ALA A 24 -14.36 -14.49 3.23
CA ALA A 24 -13.96 -13.31 2.49
C ALA A 24 -12.52 -12.84 2.73
N PHE A 25 -11.88 -13.21 3.84
CA PHE A 25 -10.48 -12.86 4.05
C PHE A 25 -9.57 -13.91 3.41
N GLN A 26 -8.79 -13.47 2.44
CA GLN A 26 -7.91 -14.31 1.64
C GLN A 26 -6.57 -13.62 1.42
N ALA A 27 -5.54 -14.40 1.06
CA ALA A 27 -4.22 -13.90 0.71
C ALA A 27 -3.88 -14.43 -0.70
N PRO A 28 -4.37 -13.76 -1.76
CA PRO A 28 -4.39 -14.29 -3.12
C PRO A 28 -3.02 -14.75 -3.63
N ASP A 29 -1.96 -14.02 -3.25
CA ASP A 29 -0.60 -14.27 -3.76
C ASP A 29 0.26 -15.08 -2.77
N SER A 30 0.11 -14.88 -1.45
CA SER A 30 1.05 -15.44 -0.46
C SER A 30 0.56 -16.72 0.23
N GLY A 31 -0.73 -17.04 0.12
CA GLY A 31 -1.34 -18.12 0.92
C GLY A 31 -1.44 -17.81 2.42
N LEU A 32 -1.84 -18.83 3.17
CA LEU A 32 -2.05 -18.78 4.62
C LEU A 32 -0.78 -19.15 5.38
N LEU A 33 -0.62 -18.60 6.58
CA LEU A 33 0.42 -19.01 7.53
C LEU A 33 0.07 -20.33 8.25
N GLY A 34 -1.23 -20.59 8.40
CA GLY A 34 -1.75 -21.76 9.11
C GLY A 34 -3.27 -21.80 9.16
N THR A 35 -3.78 -22.73 9.95
CA THR A 35 -5.21 -22.98 10.17
C THR A 35 -5.48 -23.33 11.64
N PHE A 36 -6.72 -23.32 12.07
CA PHE A 36 -7.14 -23.97 13.32
C PHE A 36 -7.62 -25.41 13.04
N VAL A 37 -7.24 -26.36 13.88
CA VAL A 37 -7.74 -27.74 13.92
C VAL A 37 -8.17 -28.04 15.35
N ASN A 38 -9.47 -28.29 15.57
CA ASN A 38 -10.02 -28.50 16.92
C ASN A 38 -9.60 -27.40 17.92
N VAL A 39 -9.74 -26.13 17.53
CA VAL A 39 -9.38 -24.94 18.34
C VAL A 39 -7.87 -24.78 18.58
N GLN A 40 -7.02 -25.65 18.03
CA GLN A 40 -5.56 -25.54 18.12
C GLN A 40 -4.98 -24.91 16.84
N PRO A 41 -4.10 -23.90 16.95
CA PRO A 41 -3.44 -23.32 15.78
C PRO A 41 -2.38 -24.28 15.24
N VAL A 42 -2.43 -24.56 13.94
CA VAL A 42 -1.46 -25.37 13.20
C VAL A 42 -0.85 -24.49 12.11
N PHE A 43 0.45 -24.20 12.24
CA PHE A 43 1.21 -23.40 11.27
C PHE A 43 1.86 -24.29 10.22
N PHE A 44 1.77 -23.88 8.96
CA PHE A 44 2.37 -24.63 7.84
C PHE A 44 3.86 -24.36 7.67
N TYR A 45 4.34 -23.23 8.19
CA TYR A 45 5.70 -22.74 8.01
C TYR A 45 6.31 -22.33 9.36
N PRO A 46 7.64 -22.40 9.51
CA PRO A 46 8.32 -21.81 10.66
C PRO A 46 8.11 -20.29 10.68
N PRO A 47 8.33 -19.62 11.83
CA PRO A 47 8.21 -18.18 11.93
C PRO A 47 9.08 -17.46 10.88
N SER A 48 8.43 -16.72 9.98
CA SER A 48 9.10 -15.94 8.93
C SER A 48 8.54 -14.53 8.88
N ARG A 49 9.37 -13.57 8.49
CA ARG A 49 8.92 -12.20 8.23
C ARG A 49 8.41 -12.10 6.80
N PRO A 50 7.28 -11.42 6.57
CA PRO A 50 6.78 -11.27 5.20
C PRO A 50 7.73 -10.38 4.39
N LEU A 51 7.86 -10.67 3.09
CA LEU A 51 8.65 -9.88 2.15
C LEU A 51 8.28 -8.38 2.25
N GLY A 52 9.28 -7.52 2.42
CA GLY A 52 9.11 -6.06 2.56
C GLY A 52 8.63 -5.63 3.95
N HIS A 53 8.75 -6.48 4.95
CA HIS A 53 8.57 -6.10 6.34
C HIS A 53 9.57 -5.01 6.74
N HIS A 54 9.05 -3.87 7.19
CA HIS A 54 9.84 -2.75 7.70
C HIS A 54 9.32 -2.32 9.07
N HIS A 55 10.24 -1.95 9.97
CA HIS A 55 9.89 -1.38 11.27
C HIS A 55 10.00 0.14 11.19
N PHE A 56 8.89 0.85 11.35
CA PHE A 56 8.88 2.31 11.39
C PHE A 56 9.05 2.76 12.85
N ASP A 57 10.13 3.47 13.14
CA ASP A 57 10.28 4.16 14.41
C ASP A 57 9.55 5.50 14.34
N LEU A 58 8.32 5.51 14.85
CA LEU A 58 7.48 6.69 14.84
C LEU A 58 7.75 7.48 16.13
N GLN A 59 8.69 8.43 16.06
CA GLN A 59 8.99 9.28 17.21
C GLN A 59 7.77 10.12 17.60
N PRO A 60 7.50 10.33 18.90
CA PRO A 60 6.44 11.21 19.33
C PRO A 60 6.73 12.66 18.94
N ILE A 61 6.02 13.21 17.94
CA ILE A 61 6.11 14.63 17.63
C ILE A 61 5.41 15.41 18.75
N ASN A 62 6.14 16.26 19.47
CA ASN A 62 5.62 17.07 20.58
C ASN A 62 4.90 16.24 21.68
N GLY A 63 5.44 15.05 22.01
CA GLY A 63 4.88 14.17 23.04
C GLY A 63 3.61 13.40 22.63
N ARG A 64 3.25 13.40 21.34
CA ARG A 64 2.05 12.74 20.81
C ARG A 64 2.41 11.49 20.02
N ARG A 65 1.69 10.39 20.23
CA ARG A 65 1.84 9.18 19.40
C ARG A 65 1.06 9.35 18.08
N PRO A 66 1.70 9.13 16.92
CA PRO A 66 0.99 9.16 15.64
C PRO A 66 -0.13 8.10 15.59
N GLY A 67 -1.25 8.45 14.97
CA GLY A 67 -2.39 7.55 14.75
C GLY A 67 -3.54 7.63 15.76
N ARG A 68 -3.51 8.57 16.73
CA ARG A 68 -4.63 8.80 17.67
C ARG A 68 -5.32 10.16 17.41
N SER A 69 -6.45 10.11 16.70
CA SER A 69 -7.56 11.09 16.67
C SER A 69 -7.60 12.21 15.60
N THR A 70 -8.84 12.60 15.29
CA THR A 70 -9.44 13.45 14.26
C THR A 70 -9.12 14.97 14.30
N ALA A 71 -7.96 15.39 14.79
CA ALA A 71 -7.52 16.81 14.75
C ALA A 71 -5.96 16.90 14.83
N PRO A 72 -5.32 18.03 14.48
CA PRO A 72 -3.96 18.09 13.90
C PRO A 72 -2.88 17.35 14.71
N GLY A 73 -2.19 16.44 14.00
CA GLY A 73 -1.43 15.29 14.55
C GLY A 73 -1.75 13.95 13.84
N ALA A 74 -2.46 14.00 12.71
CA ALA A 74 -2.74 12.84 11.85
C ALA A 74 -1.52 12.52 10.97
N LEU A 75 -1.35 11.24 10.61
CA LEU A 75 -0.35 10.80 9.63
C LEU A 75 -0.46 11.63 8.33
N PRO A 76 0.63 11.80 7.56
CA PRO A 76 0.63 12.52 6.29
C PRO A 76 -0.55 12.12 5.40
N GLN A 77 -1.18 13.10 4.76
CA GLN A 77 -2.29 12.83 3.85
C GLN A 77 -1.77 12.08 2.63
N VAL A 78 -2.29 10.87 2.42
CA VAL A 78 -2.03 10.08 1.22
C VAL A 78 -3.37 9.72 0.59
N ASP A 79 -3.55 10.16 -0.64
CA ASP A 79 -4.79 9.95 -1.39
C ASP A 79 -4.65 8.78 -2.36
N VAL A 80 -5.75 8.04 -2.55
CA VAL A 80 -5.81 6.89 -3.44
C VAL A 80 -6.65 7.26 -4.66
N LEU A 81 -6.03 7.28 -5.84
CA LEU A 81 -6.72 7.54 -7.10
C LEU A 81 -7.02 6.22 -7.81
N TYR A 82 -8.28 6.07 -8.21
CA TYR A 82 -8.77 4.84 -8.82
C TYR A 82 -8.80 4.96 -10.34
N ALA A 83 -8.01 4.14 -11.04
CA ALA A 83 -7.97 4.18 -12.50
C ALA A 83 -9.28 3.64 -13.11
N TYR A 84 -9.79 4.32 -14.12
CA TYR A 84 -10.85 3.85 -15.02
C TYR A 84 -10.77 4.63 -16.34
N GLN A 85 -11.48 4.18 -17.36
CA GLN A 85 -11.51 4.86 -18.66
C GLN A 85 -12.09 6.27 -18.52
N GLU A 86 -11.50 7.26 -19.20
CA GLU A 86 -11.92 8.67 -19.12
C GLU A 86 -11.88 9.29 -17.71
N LEU A 87 -11.07 8.73 -16.79
CA LEU A 87 -10.72 9.44 -15.56
C LEU A 87 -10.08 10.79 -15.92
N SER A 88 -10.63 11.85 -15.35
CA SER A 88 -10.07 13.20 -15.50
C SER A 88 -8.70 13.29 -14.83
N VAL A 89 -7.68 13.70 -15.58
CA VAL A 89 -6.34 13.98 -15.05
C VAL A 89 -6.33 15.13 -14.03
N GLY A 90 -7.38 15.96 -14.02
CA GLY A 90 -7.55 16.99 -12.99
C GLY A 90 -7.70 16.43 -11.58
N MET A 91 -8.05 15.15 -11.41
CA MET A 91 -8.14 14.51 -10.09
C MET A 91 -6.78 14.40 -9.39
N PHE A 92 -5.68 14.34 -10.15
CA PHE A 92 -4.34 14.35 -9.58
C PHE A 92 -4.02 15.71 -8.98
N GLN A 93 -4.20 16.78 -9.77
CA GLN A 93 -3.98 18.14 -9.27
C GLN A 93 -4.93 18.47 -8.11
N ALA A 94 -6.19 18.05 -8.17
CA ALA A 94 -7.13 18.24 -7.07
C ALA A 94 -6.66 17.58 -5.76
N ALA A 95 -6.06 16.38 -5.81
CA ALA A 95 -5.49 15.76 -4.62
C ALA A 95 -4.32 16.59 -4.05
N ILE A 96 -3.45 17.09 -4.92
CA ILE A 96 -2.32 17.96 -4.54
C ILE A 96 -2.81 19.27 -3.92
N ASP A 97 -3.78 19.93 -4.54
CA ASP A 97 -4.38 21.18 -4.07
C ASP A 97 -5.10 21.01 -2.73
N LEU A 98 -5.64 19.81 -2.47
CA LEU A 98 -6.22 19.41 -1.19
C LEU A 98 -5.18 18.98 -0.14
N GLY A 99 -3.88 19.05 -0.45
CA GLY A 99 -2.80 18.82 0.51
C GLY A 99 -2.26 17.39 0.57
N ALA A 100 -2.45 16.58 -0.47
CA ALA A 100 -1.83 15.26 -0.56
C ALA A 100 -0.30 15.37 -0.50
N GLN A 101 0.31 14.66 0.46
CA GLN A 101 1.76 14.52 0.61
C GLN A 101 2.29 13.23 -0.05
N GLY A 102 1.39 12.39 -0.56
CA GLY A 102 1.69 11.19 -1.34
C GLY A 102 0.46 10.73 -2.09
N ILE A 103 0.65 10.06 -3.21
CA ILE A 103 -0.44 9.55 -4.03
C ILE A 103 -0.24 8.05 -4.24
N VAL A 104 -1.30 7.27 -4.03
CA VAL A 104 -1.35 5.86 -4.40
C VAL A 104 -2.31 5.67 -5.55
N LEU A 105 -1.87 4.90 -6.53
CA LEU A 105 -2.60 4.68 -7.76
C LEU A 105 -3.15 3.25 -7.77
N ALA A 106 -4.48 3.10 -7.74
CA ALA A 106 -5.11 1.83 -8.00
C ALA A 106 -5.24 1.65 -9.52
N GLY A 107 -4.20 1.10 -10.15
CA GLY A 107 -4.09 0.97 -11.60
C GLY A 107 -4.87 -0.19 -12.23
N LEU A 108 -5.01 -0.14 -13.56
CA LEU A 108 -5.58 -1.20 -14.40
C LEU A 108 -4.60 -2.39 -14.47
N GLY A 109 -5.08 -3.62 -14.30
CA GLY A 109 -4.23 -4.82 -14.41
C GLY A 109 -3.00 -4.73 -13.49
N ALA A 110 -1.81 -4.79 -14.09
CA ALA A 110 -0.52 -4.66 -13.38
C ALA A 110 -0.08 -3.20 -13.17
N GLY A 111 -1.01 -2.31 -12.83
CA GLY A 111 -0.71 -0.90 -12.50
C GLY A 111 -0.75 0.09 -13.66
N PHE A 112 -1.35 -0.27 -14.80
CA PHE A 112 -1.45 0.60 -15.97
C PHE A 112 -2.43 1.76 -15.79
N TRP A 113 -2.16 2.85 -16.50
CA TRP A 113 -2.99 4.05 -16.60
C TRP A 113 -3.21 4.42 -18.06
N THR A 114 -4.20 5.30 -18.31
CA THR A 114 -4.40 5.89 -19.64
C THR A 114 -3.18 6.71 -20.05
N SER A 115 -2.95 6.93 -21.34
CA SER A 115 -1.80 7.73 -21.80
C SER A 115 -1.75 9.11 -21.16
N LYS A 116 -2.91 9.78 -21.04
CA LYS A 116 -3.02 11.08 -20.35
C LYS A 116 -2.70 10.96 -18.86
N GLY A 117 -3.20 9.93 -18.18
CA GLY A 117 -2.90 9.69 -16.77
C GLY A 117 -1.41 9.42 -16.54
N THR A 118 -0.79 8.60 -17.38
CA THR A 118 0.66 8.32 -17.32
C THR A 118 1.50 9.58 -17.51
N GLU A 119 1.12 10.48 -18.42
CA GLU A 119 1.84 11.75 -18.58
C GLU A 119 1.67 12.66 -17.37
N GLU A 120 0.47 12.73 -16.81
CA GLU A 120 0.23 13.51 -15.59
C GLU A 120 1.00 12.97 -14.39
N ILE A 121 1.08 11.66 -14.25
CA ILE A 121 1.90 11.00 -13.24
C ILE A 121 3.38 11.38 -13.39
N ARG A 122 3.92 11.31 -14.62
CA ARG A 122 5.30 11.72 -14.90
C ARG A 122 5.54 13.21 -14.65
N ARG A 123 4.55 14.06 -14.92
CA ARG A 123 4.60 15.48 -14.60
C ARG A 123 4.78 15.68 -13.09
N ILE A 124 3.93 15.04 -12.28
CA ILE A 124 3.98 15.14 -10.81
C ILE A 124 5.32 14.66 -10.26
N VAL A 125 5.81 13.50 -10.72
CA VAL A 125 7.10 12.94 -10.28
C VAL A 125 8.29 13.84 -10.66
N ARG A 126 8.20 14.58 -11.77
CA ARG A 126 9.27 15.49 -12.21
C ARG A 126 9.22 16.86 -11.53
N GLU A 127 8.01 17.38 -11.30
CA GLU A 127 7.79 18.76 -10.88
C GLU A 127 7.59 18.90 -9.36
N THR A 128 7.40 17.79 -8.64
CA THR A 128 7.11 17.79 -7.21
C THR A 128 7.88 16.68 -6.49
N ASP A 129 8.07 16.83 -5.18
CA ASP A 129 8.63 15.77 -4.34
C ASP A 129 7.59 14.75 -3.86
N ILE A 130 6.34 14.83 -4.35
CA ILE A 130 5.24 13.97 -3.89
C ILE A 130 5.46 12.53 -4.39
N PRO A 131 5.67 11.53 -3.51
CA PRO A 131 5.80 10.13 -3.92
C PRO A 131 4.51 9.61 -4.56
N VAL A 132 4.65 9.01 -5.74
CA VAL A 132 3.56 8.34 -6.46
C VAL A 132 3.80 6.83 -6.47
N ILE A 133 2.96 6.09 -5.73
CA ILE A 133 3.01 4.62 -5.68
C ILE A 133 2.03 4.04 -6.70
N VAL A 134 2.55 3.25 -7.64
CA VAL A 134 1.77 2.51 -8.63
C VAL A 134 1.37 1.16 -8.05
N SER A 135 0.12 1.05 -7.58
CA SER A 135 -0.51 -0.19 -7.14
C SER A 135 -1.53 -0.66 -8.18
N ARG A 136 -2.42 -1.59 -7.80
CA ARG A 136 -3.35 -2.28 -8.71
C ARG A 136 -4.75 -2.39 -8.10
N ARG A 137 -5.78 -2.37 -8.94
CA ARG A 137 -7.18 -2.60 -8.52
C ARG A 137 -7.52 -4.07 -8.27
N PRO A 138 -7.04 -5.05 -9.08
CA PRO A 138 -7.25 -6.46 -8.76
C PRO A 138 -6.74 -6.83 -7.37
N GLU A 139 -7.37 -7.79 -6.70
CA GLU A 139 -6.95 -8.20 -5.34
C GLU A 139 -5.59 -8.93 -5.34
N GLY A 140 -5.25 -9.65 -6.42
CA GLY A 140 -4.02 -10.44 -6.61
C GLY A 140 -3.08 -9.90 -7.71
N GLY A 141 -1.79 -10.26 -7.67
CA GLY A 141 -0.77 -9.90 -8.66
C GLY A 141 0.48 -9.20 -8.09
N PHE A 142 1.21 -8.46 -8.94
CA PHE A 142 2.40 -7.68 -8.56
C PHE A 142 2.55 -6.46 -9.47
N VAL A 143 3.01 -5.33 -8.93
CA VAL A 143 3.44 -4.16 -9.71
C VAL A 143 4.91 -3.89 -9.43
N GLY A 144 5.76 -4.16 -10.43
CA GLY A 144 7.20 -3.96 -10.33
C GLY A 144 7.64 -2.51 -10.58
N PRO A 145 8.96 -2.26 -10.59
CA PRO A 145 9.51 -0.96 -10.95
C PRO A 145 8.95 -0.47 -12.29
N CYS A 146 8.61 0.82 -12.36
CA CYS A 146 8.03 1.41 -13.55
C CYS A 146 8.50 2.87 -13.72
N GLU A 147 8.51 3.36 -14.96
CA GLU A 147 8.97 4.74 -15.24
C GLU A 147 8.04 5.82 -14.70
N ALA A 148 6.75 5.51 -14.53
CA ALA A 148 5.76 6.50 -14.13
C ALA A 148 5.87 6.83 -12.62
N GLY A 149 6.35 5.91 -11.78
CA GLY A 149 6.39 6.13 -10.34
C GLY A 149 7.14 5.04 -9.60
N ILE A 150 6.70 4.73 -8.39
CA ILE A 150 7.29 3.67 -7.55
C ILE A 150 6.38 2.44 -7.61
N GLY A 151 6.93 1.28 -7.97
CA GLY A 151 6.15 0.04 -8.04
C GLY A 151 5.65 -0.40 -6.66
N GLY A 152 4.34 -0.59 -6.51
CA GLY A 152 3.70 -0.94 -5.23
C GLY A 152 3.92 -2.40 -4.77
N GLY A 153 4.58 -3.23 -5.57
CA GLY A 153 4.83 -4.63 -5.30
C GLY A 153 3.53 -5.44 -5.14
N PHE A 154 3.44 -6.22 -4.06
CA PHE A 154 2.26 -7.01 -3.71
C PHE A 154 1.20 -6.24 -2.92
N LEU A 155 1.46 -4.98 -2.56
CA LEU A 155 0.52 -4.21 -1.75
C LEU A 155 -0.61 -3.69 -2.62
N ASN A 156 -1.84 -4.01 -2.22
CA ASN A 156 -3.02 -3.36 -2.75
C ASN A 156 -3.08 -1.87 -2.32
N PRO A 157 -3.93 -1.04 -2.93
CA PRO A 157 -3.86 0.42 -2.79
C PRO A 157 -4.02 0.90 -1.34
N GLN A 158 -4.93 0.28 -0.59
CA GLN A 158 -5.19 0.61 0.80
C GLN A 158 -4.00 0.28 1.73
N LYS A 159 -3.28 -0.80 1.47
CA LYS A 159 -2.07 -1.15 2.24
C LYS A 159 -0.86 -0.33 1.81
N ALA A 160 -0.72 -0.08 0.51
CA ALA A 160 0.29 0.82 -0.02
C ALA A 160 0.14 2.22 0.59
N ARG A 161 -1.10 2.71 0.72
CA ARG A 161 -1.40 3.97 1.42
C ARG A 161 -0.86 3.98 2.84
N ILE A 162 -1.14 2.96 3.63
CA ILE A 162 -0.67 2.88 5.02
C ILE A 162 0.87 2.88 5.06
N GLN A 163 1.53 2.07 4.23
CA GLN A 163 2.99 2.02 4.20
C GLN A 163 3.60 3.36 3.79
N LEU A 164 3.00 4.06 2.81
CA LEU A 164 3.45 5.38 2.38
C LEU A 164 3.27 6.42 3.49
N GLN A 165 2.13 6.41 4.19
CA GLN A 165 1.90 7.31 5.32
C GLN A 165 2.97 7.14 6.41
N LEU A 166 3.34 5.89 6.72
CA LEU A 166 4.38 5.59 7.70
C LEU A 166 5.78 6.01 7.23
N ALA A 167 6.07 5.82 5.95
CA ALA A 167 7.35 6.23 5.36
C ALA A 167 7.52 7.76 5.36
N LEU A 168 6.45 8.49 4.99
CA LEU A 168 6.43 9.95 5.03
C LEU A 168 6.54 10.49 6.47
N GLU A 169 5.87 9.83 7.43
CA GLU A 169 5.99 10.19 8.85
C GLU A 169 7.42 9.98 9.36
N ALA A 170 8.06 8.89 8.93
CA ALA A 170 9.46 8.58 9.21
C ALA A 170 10.47 9.43 8.39
N LYS A 171 10.00 10.42 7.62
CA LYS A 171 10.84 11.34 6.82
C LYS A 171 11.75 10.64 5.81
N MET A 172 11.27 9.54 5.24
CA MET A 172 11.96 8.86 4.13
C MET A 172 11.84 9.71 2.85
N ASP A 173 12.93 9.79 2.09
CA ASP A 173 12.94 10.39 0.74
C ASP A 173 12.38 9.41 -0.31
N ASN A 174 12.24 9.88 -1.55
CA ASN A 174 11.66 9.08 -2.63
C ASN A 174 12.48 7.84 -2.99
N ASP A 175 13.80 7.87 -2.82
CA ASP A 175 14.67 6.72 -3.09
C ASP A 175 14.54 5.65 -2.00
N ALA A 176 14.48 6.06 -0.73
CA ALA A 176 14.22 5.17 0.39
C ALA A 176 12.80 4.58 0.32
N ILE A 177 11.79 5.38 -0.05
CA ILE A 177 10.43 4.91 -0.29
C ILE A 177 10.42 3.90 -1.44
N ARG A 178 11.15 4.17 -2.52
CA ARG A 178 11.29 3.24 -3.65
C ARG A 178 11.87 1.91 -3.20
N ALA A 179 13.02 1.93 -2.50
CA ALA A 179 13.65 0.71 -2.00
C ALA A 179 12.73 -0.10 -1.08
N LEU A 180 11.97 0.59 -0.22
CA LEU A 180 10.99 -0.02 0.68
C LEU A 180 9.84 -0.74 -0.06
N PHE A 181 9.33 -0.16 -1.15
CA PHE A 181 8.21 -0.73 -1.91
C PHE A 181 8.66 -1.76 -2.95
N GLU A 182 9.81 -1.55 -3.58
CA GLU A 182 10.36 -2.40 -4.64
C GLU A 182 11.29 -3.50 -4.08
N HIS A 183 11.48 -3.53 -2.77
CA HIS A 183 12.25 -4.56 -2.05
C HIS A 183 13.72 -4.60 -2.48
N SER A 184 14.27 -3.47 -2.89
CA SER A 184 15.66 -3.34 -3.32
C SER A 184 16.60 -3.76 -2.17
N GLY A 185 17.43 -4.78 -2.41
CA GLY A 185 18.37 -5.31 -1.42
C GLY A 185 17.83 -6.41 -0.50
N VAL A 186 16.61 -6.92 -0.73
CA VAL A 186 16.06 -8.09 -0.03
C VAL A 186 16.06 -9.28 -0.99
N HIS A 187 17.04 -10.18 -0.84
CA HIS A 187 17.09 -11.51 -1.46
C HIS A 187 16.89 -12.59 -0.41
#